data_AF-A0A7J2VUG8-F1
#
_entry.id   AF-A0A7J2VUG8-F1
#
_cell.length_a   1.000
_cell.length_b   1.000
_cell.length_c   1.000
_cell.angle_alpha   90.00
_cell.angle_beta   90.00
_cell.angle_gamma   90.00
#
_symmetry.space_group_name_H-M   'P 1'
#
loop_
_entity.id
_entity.type
_entity.pdbx_description
1 polymer ?
#
loop_
_entity_poly.entity_id
_entity_poly.type
_entity_poly.pdbx_seq_one_letter_code
_entity_poly.pdbx_strand_id
1 'polypeptide(L)'
;MRNLLKYRKAQFYIVSVVGIVTILYAMGKSLTSSVIIDTSEIAIRNDYFVFNNIVEKTLETLNASKSCEDLRFNLEEFKNIATRAFAPNFRVEYSYSIVSCSDSTRSATVSFNITLYSIDSQIGTNFTKSVNW
;
A
#
# COMPACT_ATOMS: atom_id res chain seq x y z
N MET A 1 39.01 -2.83 -65.08
CA MET A 1 37.87 -3.39 -64.30
C MET A 1 38.22 -3.96 -62.91
N ARG A 2 39.49 -4.00 -62.45
CA ARG A 2 39.84 -4.53 -61.10
C ARG A 2 39.46 -3.61 -59.92
N ASN A 3 39.40 -2.29 -60.12
CA ASN A 3 39.11 -1.34 -59.04
C ASN A 3 37.63 -1.28 -58.63
N LEU A 4 36.68 -1.47 -59.56
CA LEU A 4 35.24 -1.48 -59.26
C LEU A 4 34.83 -2.64 -58.33
N LEU A 5 35.48 -3.80 -58.46
CA LEU A 5 35.25 -4.96 -57.57
C LEU A 5 35.79 -4.74 -56.16
N LYS A 6 36.88 -3.95 -56.00
CA LYS A 6 37.45 -3.58 -54.70
C LYS A 6 36.52 -2.64 -53.92
N TYR A 7 35.95 -1.64 -54.59
CA TYR A 7 34.98 -0.71 -54.01
C TYR A 7 33.70 -1.42 -53.53
N ARG A 8 33.18 -2.37 -54.30
CA ARG A 8 32.02 -3.19 -53.88
C ARG A 8 32.29 -4.03 -52.63
N LYS A 9 33.49 -4.60 -52.48
CA LYS A 9 33.87 -5.38 -51.29
C LYS A 9 33.97 -4.51 -50.03
N ALA A 10 34.55 -3.32 -50.16
CA ALA A 10 34.65 -2.36 -49.06
C ALA A 10 33.27 -1.85 -48.61
N GLN A 11 32.38 -1.56 -49.57
CA GLN A 11 31.00 -1.14 -49.27
C GLN A 11 30.21 -2.24 -48.54
N PHE A 12 30.33 -3.50 -48.96
CA PHE A 12 29.67 -4.62 -48.29
C PHE A 12 30.18 -4.81 -46.85
N TYR A 13 31.48 -4.65 -46.63
CA TYR A 13 32.07 -4.70 -45.29
C TYR A 13 31.52 -3.61 -44.37
N ILE A 14 31.47 -2.36 -44.85
CA ILE A 14 30.93 -1.22 -44.08
C ILE A 14 29.45 -1.45 -43.75
N VAL A 15 28.64 -1.89 -44.71
CA VAL A 15 27.22 -2.16 -44.49
C VAL A 15 27.00 -3.28 -43.48
N SER A 16 27.85 -4.32 -43.52
CA SER A 16 27.78 -5.45 -42.59
C SER A 16 28.15 -5.03 -41.17
N VAL A 17 29.23 -4.26 -41.00
CA VAL A 17 29.66 -3.76 -39.68
C VAL A 17 28.61 -2.83 -39.08
N VAL A 18 28.10 -1.87 -39.87
CA VAL A 18 27.04 -0.98 -39.41
C VAL A 18 25.81 -1.78 -39.01
N GLY A 19 25.36 -2.72 -39.85
CA GLY A 19 24.19 -3.55 -39.57
C GLY A 19 24.31 -4.37 -38.28
N ILE A 20 25.47 -4.98 -38.04
CA ILE A 20 25.74 -5.73 -36.80
C ILE A 20 25.68 -4.80 -35.58
N VAL A 21 26.28 -3.61 -35.66
CA VAL A 21 26.27 -2.63 -34.57
C VAL A 21 24.85 -2.15 -34.26
N THR A 22 24.02 -1.90 -35.28
CA THR A 22 22.62 -1.48 -35.07
C THR A 22 21.80 -2.59 -34.41
N ILE A 23 22.00 -3.85 -34.82
CA ILE A 23 21.30 -4.99 -34.21
C ILE A 23 21.71 -5.14 -32.74
N LEU A 24 23.01 -5.09 -32.44
CA LEU A 24 23.50 -5.18 -31.07
C LEU A 24 23.00 -4.02 -30.20
N TYR A 25 22.96 -2.81 -30.73
CA TYR A 25 22.40 -1.64 -30.03
C TYR A 25 20.89 -1.80 -29.76
N ALA A 26 20.13 -2.28 -30.74
CA ALA A 26 18.70 -2.53 -30.60
C ALA A 26 18.42 -3.63 -29.56
N MET A 27 19.20 -4.71 -29.57
CA MET A 27 19.11 -5.79 -28.59
C MET A 27 19.48 -5.29 -27.18
N GLY A 28 20.57 -4.52 -27.06
CA GLY A 28 20.97 -3.92 -25.79
C GLY A 28 19.87 -3.03 -25.21
N LYS A 29 19.31 -2.13 -26.02
CA LYS A 29 18.21 -1.25 -25.60
C LYS A 29 16.94 -2.02 -25.21
N SER A 30 16.62 -3.10 -25.93
CA SER A 30 15.47 -3.96 -25.63
C SER A 30 15.63 -4.71 -24.31
N LEU A 31 16.82 -5.25 -24.05
CA LEU A 31 17.12 -6.02 -22.83
C LEU A 31 17.27 -5.13 -21.58
N THR A 32 17.79 -3.91 -21.72
CA THR A 32 17.87 -2.94 -20.62
C THR A 32 16.53 -2.31 -20.26
N SER A 33 15.49 -2.50 -21.07
CA SER A 33 14.11 -2.14 -20.71
C SER A 33 13.48 -3.17 -19.77
N SER A 34 14.28 -3.74 -18.88
CA SER A 34 13.77 -4.34 -17.64
C SER A 34 13.39 -3.17 -16.74
N VAL A 35 12.16 -2.65 -16.95
CA VAL A 35 11.48 -1.89 -15.90
C VAL A 35 11.45 -2.84 -14.72
N ILE A 36 12.37 -2.64 -13.78
CA ILE A 36 12.25 -3.26 -12.47
C ILE A 36 10.91 -2.71 -11.97
N ILE A 37 9.88 -3.54 -12.03
CA ILE A 37 8.57 -3.18 -11.51
C ILE A 37 8.83 -2.90 -10.04
N ASP A 38 8.66 -1.64 -9.65
CA ASP A 38 8.87 -1.24 -8.28
C ASP A 38 7.74 -1.86 -7.44
N THR A 39 7.98 -3.08 -6.94
CA THR A 39 7.00 -3.82 -6.15
C THR A 39 6.71 -3.14 -4.81
N SER A 40 7.54 -2.17 -4.40
CA SER A 40 7.31 -1.39 -3.19
C SER A 40 6.05 -0.53 -3.30
N GLU A 41 5.78 0.09 -4.45
CA GLU A 41 4.60 0.96 -4.64
C GLU A 41 3.28 0.16 -4.52
N ILE A 42 3.27 -1.08 -5.03
CA ILE A 42 2.10 -1.97 -4.96
C ILE A 42 1.88 -2.46 -3.51
N ALA A 43 2.95 -2.77 -2.78
CA ALA A 43 2.87 -3.14 -1.37
C ALA A 43 2.35 -1.98 -0.51
N ILE A 44 2.88 -0.76 -0.73
CA ILE A 44 2.45 0.45 -0.02
C ILE A 44 0.95 0.72 -0.25
N ARG A 45 0.44 0.54 -1.48
CA ARG A 45 -1.01 0.68 -1.74
C ARG A 45 -1.87 -0.28 -0.93
N ASN A 46 -1.39 -1.50 -0.70
CA ASN A 46 -2.11 -2.49 0.09
C ASN A 46 -2.14 -2.09 1.58
N ASP A 47 -1.02 -1.62 2.12
CA ASP A 47 -0.90 -1.19 3.51
C ASP A 47 -1.87 -0.03 3.83
N TYR A 48 -1.90 1.00 2.97
CA TYR A 48 -2.84 2.12 3.12
C TYR A 48 -4.30 1.68 2.98
N PHE A 49 -4.61 0.75 2.08
CA PHE A 49 -5.96 0.23 1.91
C PHE A 49 -6.45 -0.48 3.18
N VAL A 50 -5.63 -1.38 3.72
CA VAL A 50 -5.94 -2.10 4.97
C VAL A 50 -6.08 -1.11 6.14
N PHE A 51 -5.15 -0.16 6.26
CA PHE A 51 -5.19 0.84 7.32
C PHE A 51 -6.46 1.70 7.27
N ASN A 52 -6.81 2.22 6.09
CA ASN A 52 -8.01 3.03 5.91
C ASN A 52 -9.28 2.24 6.21
N ASN A 53 -9.33 0.97 5.83
CA ASN A 53 -10.46 0.08 6.15
C ASN A 53 -10.63 -0.09 7.67
N ILE A 54 -9.53 -0.32 8.41
CA ILE A 54 -9.57 -0.42 9.88
C ILE A 54 -10.13 0.88 10.49
N VAL A 55 -9.66 2.04 10.03
CA VAL A 55 -10.13 3.35 10.53
C VAL A 55 -11.61 3.58 10.19
N GLU A 56 -12.03 3.27 8.97
CA GLU A 56 -13.43 3.40 8.54
C GLU A 56 -14.35 2.50 9.37
N LYS A 57 -14.00 1.23 9.52
CA LYS A 57 -14.77 0.27 10.33
C LYS A 57 -14.78 0.62 11.80
N THR A 58 -13.73 1.21 12.34
CA THR A 58 -13.72 1.78 13.69
C THR A 58 -14.83 2.82 13.88
N LEU A 59 -14.97 3.73 12.92
CA LEU A 59 -15.99 4.77 12.96
C LEU A 59 -17.40 4.19 12.78
N GLU A 60 -17.57 3.18 11.93
CA GLU A 60 -18.84 2.45 11.80
C GLU A 60 -19.22 1.76 13.12
N THR A 61 -18.29 1.05 13.77
CA THR A 61 -18.51 0.39 15.07
C THR A 61 -18.90 1.41 16.15
N LEU A 62 -18.26 2.59 16.14
CA LEU A 62 -18.62 3.69 17.03
C LEU A 62 -20.08 4.14 16.81
N ASN A 63 -20.48 4.33 15.55
CA ASN A 63 -21.82 4.78 15.18
C ASN A 63 -22.92 3.71 15.34
N ALA A 64 -22.56 2.43 15.27
CA ALA A 64 -23.50 1.33 15.45
C ALA A 64 -23.88 1.09 16.93
N SER A 65 -23.07 1.59 17.85
CA SER A 65 -23.25 1.41 19.29
C SER A 65 -24.36 2.32 19.83
N LYS A 66 -25.27 1.77 20.64
CA LYS A 66 -26.50 2.45 21.11
C LYS A 66 -26.55 2.67 22.63
N SER A 67 -25.51 2.27 23.33
CA SER A 67 -25.34 2.49 24.76
C SER A 67 -23.85 2.50 25.10
N CYS A 68 -23.49 3.00 26.28
CA CYS A 68 -22.12 2.96 26.76
C CYS A 68 -21.59 1.53 26.95
N GLU A 69 -22.47 0.59 27.31
CA GLU A 69 -22.11 -0.81 27.45
C GLU A 69 -21.89 -1.47 26.08
N ASP A 70 -22.81 -1.24 25.13
CA ASP A 70 -22.65 -1.73 23.76
C ASP A 70 -21.39 -1.16 23.11
N LEU A 71 -21.11 0.13 23.35
CA LEU A 71 -19.92 0.79 22.83
C LEU A 71 -18.64 0.11 23.35
N ARG A 72 -18.56 -0.17 24.64
CA ARG A 72 -17.42 -0.88 25.24
C ARG A 72 -17.27 -2.28 24.65
N PHE A 73 -18.36 -3.02 24.58
CA PHE A 73 -18.36 -4.37 24.03
C PHE A 73 -17.91 -4.39 22.56
N ASN A 74 -18.53 -3.56 21.72
CA ASN A 74 -18.27 -3.50 20.29
C ASN A 74 -16.85 -3.04 19.98
N LEU A 75 -16.31 -2.04 20.70
CA LEU A 75 -14.94 -1.57 20.50
C LEU A 75 -13.90 -2.63 20.92
N GLU A 76 -14.16 -3.36 22.01
CA GLU A 76 -13.26 -4.43 22.44
C GLU A 76 -13.31 -5.63 21.49
N GLU A 77 -14.50 -6.01 21.02
CA GLU A 77 -14.67 -7.05 20.03
C GLU A 77 -13.96 -6.67 18.71
N PHE A 78 -14.21 -5.45 18.21
CA PHE A 78 -13.59 -4.96 16.99
C PHE A 78 -12.06 -4.94 17.10
N LYS A 79 -11.50 -4.48 18.22
CA LYS A 79 -10.05 -4.54 18.48
C LYS A 79 -9.51 -5.96 18.36
N ASN A 80 -10.19 -6.94 18.97
CA ASN A 80 -9.77 -8.35 18.92
C ASN A 80 -9.88 -8.93 17.50
N ILE A 81 -10.90 -8.55 16.74
CA ILE A 81 -11.06 -8.98 15.34
C ILE A 81 -9.98 -8.34 14.47
N ALA A 82 -9.80 -7.02 14.53
CA ALA A 82 -8.85 -6.29 13.70
C ALA A 82 -7.41 -6.77 13.93
N THR A 83 -7.03 -7.04 15.18
CA THR A 83 -5.68 -7.55 15.50
C THR A 83 -5.42 -8.96 14.99
N ARG A 84 -6.45 -9.80 14.84
CA ARG A 84 -6.32 -11.20 14.38
C ARG A 84 -6.55 -11.37 12.89
N ALA A 85 -7.47 -10.61 12.30
CA ALA A 85 -7.91 -10.78 10.91
C ALA A 85 -6.81 -10.51 9.89
N PHE A 86 -5.85 -9.63 10.22
CA PHE A 86 -4.77 -9.24 9.33
C PHE A 86 -3.43 -9.93 9.67
N ALA A 87 -3.39 -10.76 10.72
CA ALA A 87 -2.23 -11.59 11.03
C ALA A 87 -2.10 -12.75 10.00
N PRO A 88 -0.88 -13.20 9.68
CA PRO A 88 0.42 -12.73 10.17
C PRO A 88 1.02 -11.57 9.35
N ASN A 89 0.39 -11.18 8.24
CA ASN A 89 0.97 -10.25 7.27
C ASN A 89 1.08 -8.83 7.82
N PHE A 90 0.19 -8.46 8.74
CA PHE A 90 0.18 -7.17 9.40
C PHE A 90 0.10 -7.35 10.91
N ARG A 91 0.81 -6.47 11.62
CA ARG A 91 0.63 -6.29 13.06
C ARG A 91 -0.17 -5.00 13.27
N VAL A 92 -1.36 -5.12 13.84
CA VAL A 92 -2.20 -3.97 14.19
C VAL A 92 -2.02 -3.69 15.68
N GLU A 93 -1.59 -2.48 16.03
CA GLU A 93 -1.67 -1.94 17.38
C GLU A 93 -2.90 -1.03 17.46
N TYR A 94 -3.95 -1.54 18.10
CA TYR A 94 -5.22 -0.82 18.24
C TYR A 94 -5.46 -0.48 19.72
N SER A 95 -5.40 0.81 20.03
CA SER A 95 -5.63 1.35 21.37
C SER A 95 -6.74 2.40 21.34
N TYR A 96 -7.59 2.39 22.36
CA TYR A 96 -8.66 3.38 22.50
C TYR A 96 -8.85 3.75 23.97
N SER A 97 -9.39 4.96 24.20
CA SER A 97 -9.76 5.46 25.52
C SER A 97 -11.10 6.18 25.42
N ILE A 98 -12.07 5.75 26.22
CA ILE A 98 -13.38 6.42 26.32
C ILE A 98 -13.23 7.60 27.27
N VAL A 99 -13.18 8.81 26.71
CA VAL A 99 -12.97 10.07 27.44
C VAL A 99 -14.24 10.45 28.21
N SER A 100 -15.39 10.31 27.56
CA SER A 100 -16.70 10.52 28.17
C SER A 100 -17.71 9.56 27.56
N CYS A 101 -18.64 9.07 28.38
CA CYS A 101 -19.76 8.29 27.92
C CYS A 101 -20.92 8.47 28.89
N SER A 102 -22.08 8.84 28.37
CA SER A 102 -23.27 9.05 29.17
C SER A 102 -24.51 8.58 28.42
N ASP A 103 -25.19 7.58 28.99
CA ASP A 103 -26.46 7.07 28.46
C ASP A 103 -27.61 8.09 28.64
N SER A 104 -27.50 9.01 29.60
CA SER A 104 -28.53 10.03 29.84
C SER A 104 -28.54 11.10 28.75
N THR A 105 -27.36 11.48 28.25
CA THR A 105 -27.18 12.42 27.14
C THR A 105 -27.03 11.72 25.79
N ARG A 106 -27.05 10.37 25.80
CA ARG A 106 -26.82 9.49 24.65
C ARG A 106 -25.64 9.93 23.79
N SER A 107 -24.53 10.18 24.46
CA SER A 107 -23.32 10.68 23.80
C SER A 107 -22.08 10.06 24.41
N ALA A 108 -21.09 9.82 23.54
CA ALA A 108 -19.76 9.41 23.95
C ALA A 108 -18.67 10.11 23.14
N THR A 109 -17.52 10.28 23.77
CA THR A 109 -16.29 10.74 23.12
C THR A 109 -15.20 9.72 23.37
N VAL A 110 -14.61 9.22 22.28
CA VAL A 110 -13.59 8.18 22.30
C VAL A 110 -12.36 8.68 21.56
N SER A 111 -11.20 8.51 22.18
CA SER A 111 -9.89 8.76 21.58
C SER A 111 -9.31 7.44 21.07
N PHE A 112 -8.84 7.44 19.84
CA PHE A 112 -8.24 6.29 19.17
C PHE A 112 -6.76 6.56 18.87
N ASN A 113 -5.96 5.51 19.00
CA ASN A 113 -4.60 5.44 18.53
C ASN A 113 -4.41 4.09 17.83
N ILE A 114 -4.31 4.13 16.50
CA ILE A 114 -4.26 2.95 15.65
C ILE A 114 -2.97 3.01 14.84
N THR A 115 -2.17 1.95 14.91
CA THR A 115 -0.95 1.80 14.12
C THR A 115 -0.95 0.45 13.43
N LEU A 116 -0.68 0.44 12.12
CA LEU A 116 -0.46 -0.74 11.31
C LEU A 116 1.03 -0.86 11.02
N TYR A 117 1.59 -2.03 11.27
CA TYR A 117 2.96 -2.38 10.89
C TYR A 117 2.92 -3.47 9.83
N SER A 118 3.63 -3.24 8.73
CA SER A 118 3.97 -4.26 7.74
C SER A 118 5.48 -4.55 7.81
N ILE A 119 6.00 -5.33 6.87
CA ILE A 119 7.44 -5.68 6.82
C ILE A 119 8.30 -4.43 6.63
N ASP A 120 7.86 -3.51 5.77
CA ASP A 120 8.65 -2.35 5.33
C ASP A 120 8.00 -1.00 5.69
N SER A 121 6.81 -1.01 6.30
CA SER A 121 6.06 0.22 6.57
C SER A 121 5.41 0.25 7.96
N GLN A 122 5.22 1.47 8.44
CA GLN A 122 4.45 1.78 9.64
C GLN A 122 3.53 2.95 9.34
N ILE A 123 2.24 2.76 9.54
CA ILE A 123 1.20 3.78 9.31
C ILE A 123 0.42 3.94 10.60
N GLY A 124 0.37 5.15 11.14
CA GLY A 124 -0.30 5.44 12.41
C GLY A 124 -1.20 6.65 12.32
N THR A 125 -2.29 6.64 13.10
CA THR A 125 -3.18 7.79 13.27
C THR A 125 -3.67 7.87 14.70
N ASN A 126 -3.85 9.10 15.16
CA ASN A 126 -4.50 9.43 16.41
C ASN A 126 -5.64 10.40 16.15
N PHE A 127 -6.83 10.07 16.63
CA PHE A 127 -7.98 10.95 16.48
C PHE A 127 -8.98 10.75 17.60
N THR A 128 -9.75 11.80 17.87
CA THR A 128 -10.85 11.76 18.83
C THR A 128 -12.15 11.94 18.08
N LYS A 129 -13.14 11.10 18.39
CA LYS A 129 -14.46 11.16 17.77
C LYS A 129 -15.54 11.16 18.84
N SER A 130 -16.48 12.09 18.68
CA SER A 130 -17.73 12.10 19.43
C SER A 130 -18.84 11.51 18.60
N VAL A 131 -19.69 10.71 19.25
CA VAL A 131 -20.87 10.07 18.68
C VAL A 131 -22.07 10.38 19.58
N ASN A 132 -23.22 10.58 18.94
CA ASN A 132 -24.51 10.70 19.61
C ASN A 132 -25.42 9.61 19.01
N TRP A 133 -26.24 8.96 19.84
CA TRP A 133 -27.14 7.87 19.42
C TRP A 133 -28.56 8.02 19.96
#